data_AF-A0A967L6X0-F1
#
_entry.id   AF-A0A967L6X0-F1
#
_cell.length_a   1.000
_cell.length_b   1.000
_cell.length_c   1.000
_cell.angle_alpha   90.00
_cell.angle_beta   90.00
_cell.angle_gamma   90.00
#
_symmetry.space_group_name_H-M   'P 1'
#
loop_
_entity.id
_entity.type
_entity.pdbx_description
1 polymer ?
#
loop_
_entity_poly.entity_id
_entity_poly.type
_entity_poly.pdbx_seq_one_letter_code
_entity_poly.pdbx_strand_id
1 'polypeptide(L)'
;WRAVTQWLGGLGILVLFVAILSTVGGGAKSLFRNESSFQPGEAATARIRDTALSLWKIYCFLTLVCLLGLRLLGMDWFEAVAHAFTCLATGGFSPYNESIGHFSDLPNGLLIEIWLEIFMLLGSISFLVYVVVMRSDWSRLRRQEEVKSYLMLVVLGIGGVWAVG
;
A
#
# COMPACT_ATOMS: atom_id res chain seq x y z
N TRP A 1 12.02 2.98 16.59
CA TRP A 1 10.75 3.70 16.86
C TRP A 1 10.24 4.46 15.65
N ARG A 2 11.06 5.28 14.97
CA ARG A 2 10.67 6.06 13.76
C ARG A 2 10.00 5.23 12.65
N ALA A 3 10.61 4.09 12.30
CA ALA A 3 10.06 3.18 11.28
C ALA A 3 8.72 2.58 11.72
N VAL A 4 8.60 2.19 12.99
CA VAL A 4 7.37 1.62 13.56
C VAL A 4 6.23 2.65 13.55
N THR A 5 6.51 3.89 13.92
CA THR A 5 5.50 4.95 13.90
C THR A 5 5.01 5.26 12.49
N GLN A 6 5.89 5.21 11.49
CA GLN A 6 5.47 5.35 10.09
C GLN A 6 4.63 4.18 9.62
N TRP A 7 5.04 2.94 9.93
CA TRP A 7 4.27 1.75 9.58
C TRP A 7 2.87 1.74 10.21
N LEU A 8 2.78 2.09 11.50
CA LEU A 8 1.49 2.24 12.18
C LEU A 8 0.66 3.39 11.60
N GLY A 9 1.30 4.51 11.25
CA GLY A 9 0.63 5.65 10.61
C GLY A 9 0.07 5.29 9.23
N GLY A 10 0.83 4.56 8.41
CA GLY A 10 0.42 4.05 7.11
C GLY A 10 -0.77 3.11 7.21
N LEU A 11 -0.76 2.16 8.16
CA LEU A 11 -1.92 1.31 8.43
C LEU A 11 -3.12 2.13 8.94
N GLY A 12 -2.87 3.09 9.83
CA GLY A 12 -3.90 3.94 10.44
C GLY A 12 -4.67 4.76 9.40
N ILE A 13 -3.96 5.37 8.44
CA ILE A 13 -4.61 6.14 7.37
C ILE A 13 -5.45 5.24 6.46
N LEU A 14 -4.99 4.03 6.13
CA LEU A 14 -5.76 3.06 5.33
C LEU A 14 -7.08 2.66 6.01
N VAL A 15 -7.03 2.34 7.30
CA VAL A 15 -8.22 1.96 8.08
C VAL A 15 -9.17 3.15 8.23
N LEU A 16 -8.65 4.34 8.50
CA LEU A 16 -9.43 5.58 8.61
C LEU A 16 -10.17 5.88 7.30
N PHE A 17 -9.49 5.79 6.16
CA PHE A 17 -10.12 6.02 4.85
C PHE A 17 -11.30 5.07 4.62
N VAL A 18 -11.16 3.78 4.93
CA VAL A 18 -12.28 2.83 4.79
C VAL A 18 -13.42 3.14 5.73
N ALA A 19 -13.12 3.51 6.99
CA ALA A 19 -14.14 3.91 7.95
C ALA A 19 -14.93 5.13 7.43
N ILE A 20 -14.25 6.18 6.96
CA ILE A 20 -14.89 7.38 6.41
C ILE A 20 -15.68 7.07 5.12
N LEU A 21 -15.11 6.32 4.18
CA LEU A 21 -15.79 6.02 2.91
C LEU A 21 -17.08 5.22 3.13
N SER A 22 -17.08 4.36 4.15
CA SER A 22 -18.23 3.51 4.47
C SER A 22 -19.43 4.29 5.02
N THR A 23 -19.19 5.34 5.80
CA THR A 23 -20.26 6.17 6.36
C THR A 23 -20.88 7.05 5.27
N VAL A 24 -20.06 7.60 4.36
CA VAL A 24 -20.52 8.38 3.20
C VAL A 24 -21.27 7.50 2.19
N GLY A 25 -20.76 6.30 1.87
CA GLY A 25 -21.40 5.37 0.93
C GLY A 25 -22.65 4.67 1.47
N GLY A 26 -22.75 4.52 2.80
CA GLY A 26 -23.93 4.00 3.48
C GLY A 26 -25.10 5.00 3.48
N GLY A 27 -24.82 6.30 3.65
CA GLY A 27 -25.83 7.36 3.63
C GLY A 27 -26.58 7.48 2.30
N ALA A 28 -25.87 7.35 1.16
CA ALA A 28 -26.51 7.41 -0.17
C ALA A 28 -27.38 6.18 -0.49
N LYS A 29 -27.02 4.99 0.00
CA LYS A 29 -27.82 3.75 -0.17
C LYS A 29 -28.96 3.62 0.84
N SER A 30 -28.86 4.29 1.97
CA SER A 30 -29.93 4.40 2.97
C SER A 30 -31.14 5.16 2.43
N LEU A 31 -30.95 6.14 1.55
CA LEU A 31 -32.02 6.93 0.94
C LEU A 31 -32.82 6.18 -0.13
N PHE A 32 -32.25 5.16 -0.76
CA PHE A 32 -32.89 4.34 -1.80
C PHE A 32 -33.61 3.09 -1.27
N ARG A 33 -33.64 2.87 0.05
CA ARG A 33 -34.04 1.57 0.64
C ARG A 33 -35.02 1.72 1.80
N ASN A 34 -36.05 2.53 1.58
CA ASN A 34 -37.23 2.61 2.47
C ASN A 34 -38.21 1.44 2.30
N GLU A 35 -37.89 0.40 1.52
CA GLU A 35 -38.83 -0.71 1.21
C GLU A 35 -38.59 -2.03 1.96
N SER A 36 -37.54 -2.21 2.77
CA SER A 36 -37.28 -3.51 3.42
C SER A 36 -36.87 -3.40 4.89
N SER A 37 -37.56 -4.13 5.76
CA SER A 37 -37.47 -4.18 7.22
C SER A 37 -36.17 -4.77 7.80
N PHE A 38 -35.02 -4.54 7.18
CA PHE A 38 -33.73 -5.09 7.62
C PHE A 38 -32.93 -4.07 8.43
N GLN A 39 -32.49 -4.43 9.65
CA GLN A 39 -31.71 -3.55 10.53
C GLN A 39 -30.40 -3.09 9.86
N PRO A 40 -30.25 -1.79 9.52
CA PRO A 40 -29.17 -1.33 8.64
C PRO A 40 -27.76 -1.35 9.25
N GLY A 41 -27.65 -1.25 10.58
CA GLY A 41 -26.39 -0.97 11.28
C GLY A 41 -25.42 -2.16 11.34
N GLU A 42 -25.92 -3.38 11.54
CA GLU A 42 -25.06 -4.55 11.76
C GLU A 42 -24.34 -5.00 10.49
N ALA A 43 -25.04 -5.04 9.35
CA ALA A 43 -24.46 -5.45 8.07
C ALA A 43 -23.43 -4.44 7.52
N ALA A 44 -23.63 -3.14 7.77
CA ALA A 44 -22.66 -2.12 7.39
C ALA A 44 -21.38 -2.24 8.23
N THR A 45 -21.52 -2.40 9.55
CA THR A 45 -20.41 -2.53 10.50
C THR A 45 -19.58 -3.79 10.24
N ALA A 46 -20.23 -4.93 9.95
CA ALA A 46 -19.54 -6.17 9.58
C ALA A 46 -18.68 -6.00 8.33
N ARG A 47 -19.22 -5.34 7.29
CA ARG A 47 -18.50 -5.14 6.02
C ARG A 47 -17.30 -4.19 6.13
N ILE A 48 -17.37 -3.20 7.03
CA ILE A 48 -16.24 -2.31 7.36
C ILE A 48 -15.11 -3.11 8.00
N ARG A 49 -15.47 -3.90 9.03
CA ARG A 49 -14.52 -4.76 9.74
C ARG A 49 -13.83 -5.73 8.78
N ASP A 50 -14.57 -6.39 7.90
CA ASP A 50 -14.02 -7.33 6.93
C ASP A 50 -13.06 -6.65 5.93
N THR A 51 -13.38 -5.43 5.52
CA THR A 51 -12.53 -4.67 4.58
C THR A 51 -11.26 -4.17 5.29
N ALA A 52 -11.37 -3.67 6.52
CA ALA A 52 -10.22 -3.27 7.33
C ALA A 52 -9.28 -4.46 7.63
N LEU A 53 -9.84 -5.63 7.95
CA LEU A 53 -9.06 -6.86 8.14
C LEU A 53 -8.37 -7.31 6.84
N SER A 54 -9.04 -7.16 5.69
CA SER A 54 -8.44 -7.46 4.39
C SER A 54 -7.27 -6.53 4.08
N LEU A 55 -7.42 -5.23 4.33
CA LEU A 55 -6.35 -4.25 4.17
C LEU A 55 -5.17 -4.55 5.09
N TRP A 56 -5.43 -4.85 6.37
CA TRP A 56 -4.40 -5.22 7.33
C TRP A 56 -3.60 -6.45 6.85
N LYS A 57 -4.29 -7.50 6.39
CA LYS A 57 -3.64 -8.70 5.84
C LYS A 57 -2.73 -8.37 4.65
N ILE A 58 -3.23 -7.58 3.69
CA ILE A 58 -2.48 -7.18 2.50
C ILE A 58 -1.25 -6.34 2.89
N TYR A 59 -1.43 -5.36 3.78
CA TYR A 59 -0.35 -4.50 4.26
C TYR A 59 0.74 -5.30 4.98
N CYS A 60 0.37 -6.18 5.91
CA CYS A 60 1.31 -7.06 6.59
C CYS A 60 2.00 -8.03 5.62
N PHE A 61 1.27 -8.60 4.65
CA PHE A 61 1.83 -9.51 3.66
C PHE A 61 2.88 -8.82 2.78
N LEU A 62 2.54 -7.67 2.19
CA LEU A 62 3.49 -6.87 1.40
C LEU A 62 4.71 -6.46 2.23
N THR A 63 4.51 -6.06 3.50
CA THR A 63 5.63 -5.70 4.39
C THR A 63 6.57 -6.89 4.59
N LEU A 64 6.01 -8.08 4.85
CA LEU A 64 6.77 -9.30 5.07
C LEU A 64 7.56 -9.71 3.83
N VAL A 65 6.94 -9.67 2.64
CA VAL A 65 7.62 -10.01 1.38
C VAL A 65 8.74 -9.02 1.09
N CYS A 66 8.52 -7.72 1.32
CA CYS A 66 9.55 -6.70 1.18
C CYS A 66 10.74 -6.99 2.11
N LEU A 67 10.47 -7.19 3.40
CA LEU A 67 11.47 -7.48 4.43
C LEU A 67 12.30 -8.72 4.09
N LEU A 68 11.65 -9.83 3.72
CA LEU A 68 12.34 -11.07 3.37
C LEU A 68 13.22 -10.90 2.13
N GLY A 69 12.74 -10.17 1.11
CA GLY A 69 13.54 -9.85 -0.07
C GLY A 69 14.79 -9.05 0.29
N LEU A 70 14.66 -7.99 1.09
CA LEU A 70 15.79 -7.18 1.56
C LEU A 70 16.80 -8.01 2.37
N ARG A 71 16.30 -8.92 3.21
CA ARG A 71 17.17 -9.80 4.00
C ARG A 71 17.97 -10.76 3.13
N LEU A 72 17.36 -11.29 2.06
CA LEU A 72 18.02 -12.17 1.08
C LEU A 72 19.05 -11.41 0.23
N LEU A 73 18.82 -10.12 -0.02
CA LEU A 73 19.74 -9.26 -0.76
C LEU A 73 20.96 -8.84 0.06
N GLY A 74 20.96 -9.07 1.37
CA GLY A 74 22.15 -8.93 2.22
C GLY A 74 22.07 -7.87 3.31
N MET A 75 20.93 -7.19 3.48
CA MET A 75 20.70 -6.30 4.62
C MET A 75 20.64 -7.08 5.93
N ASP A 76 21.08 -6.45 7.03
CA ASP A 76 20.83 -6.98 8.37
C ASP A 76 19.32 -6.96 8.70
N TRP A 77 18.90 -7.78 9.66
CA TRP A 77 17.50 -7.85 10.09
C TRP A 77 16.96 -6.49 10.55
N PHE A 78 17.75 -5.71 11.27
CA PHE A 78 17.29 -4.41 11.75
C PHE A 78 17.05 -3.43 10.60
N GLU A 79 17.94 -3.42 9.62
CA GLU A 79 17.88 -2.55 8.44
C GLU A 79 16.72 -2.96 7.54
N ALA A 80 16.60 -4.25 7.23
CA ALA A 80 15.53 -4.79 6.40
C ALA A 80 14.15 -4.49 7.00
N VAL A 81 13.98 -4.63 8.33
CA VAL A 81 12.72 -4.26 9.01
C VAL A 81 12.46 -2.77 8.87
N ALA A 82 13.47 -1.93 9.16
CA ALA A 82 13.31 -0.48 9.10
C ALA A 82 12.92 -0.01 7.69
N HIS A 83 13.62 -0.48 6.66
CA HIS A 83 13.35 -0.12 5.27
C HIS A 83 12.03 -0.68 4.76
N ALA A 84 11.66 -1.93 5.10
CA ALA A 84 10.37 -2.49 4.70
C ALA A 84 9.19 -1.70 5.30
N PHE A 85 9.32 -1.29 6.56
CA PHE A 85 8.29 -0.53 7.27
C PHE A 85 8.09 0.87 6.67
N THR A 86 9.18 1.57 6.38
CA THR A 86 9.13 2.93 5.84
C THR A 86 8.77 2.94 4.36
N CYS A 87 9.20 1.93 3.59
CA CYS A 87 8.85 1.76 2.19
C CYS A 87 7.34 1.57 2.00
N LEU A 88 6.73 0.63 2.74
CA LEU A 88 5.30 0.36 2.57
C LEU A 88 4.40 1.45 3.16
N ALA A 89 4.89 2.19 4.16
CA ALA A 89 4.23 3.39 4.65
C ALA A 89 4.44 4.62 3.74
N THR A 90 5.19 4.50 2.65
CA THR A 90 5.59 5.61 1.77
C THR A 90 6.29 6.76 2.52
N GLY A 91 7.00 6.42 3.60
CA GLY A 91 7.55 7.37 4.55
C GLY A 91 9.03 7.72 4.35
N GLY A 92 9.78 6.91 3.60
CA GLY A 92 11.14 7.23 3.13
C GLY A 92 12.24 7.33 4.19
N PHE A 93 11.98 6.97 5.46
CA PHE A 93 13.04 6.98 6.48
C PHE A 93 14.01 5.82 6.31
N SER A 94 15.27 6.10 6.62
CA SER A 94 16.36 5.13 6.73
C SER A 94 17.03 5.24 8.11
N PRO A 95 17.62 4.14 8.62
CA PRO A 95 18.54 4.20 9.76
C PRO A 95 19.82 5.00 9.48
N TYR A 96 20.18 5.16 8.20
CA TYR A 96 21.42 5.79 7.75
C TYR A 96 21.19 7.18 7.18
N ASN A 97 22.18 8.06 7.34
CA ASN A 97 22.15 9.42 6.78
C ASN A 97 22.19 9.40 5.24
N GLU A 98 22.91 8.45 4.65
CA GLU A 98 23.00 8.24 3.20
C GLU A 98 21.77 7.48 2.64
N SER A 99 20.78 7.21 3.49
CA SER A 99 19.57 6.47 3.11
C SER A 99 19.87 5.10 2.49
N ILE A 100 19.35 4.83 1.28
CA ILE A 100 19.62 3.60 0.52
C ILE A 100 21.03 3.64 -0.10
N GLY A 101 21.61 4.82 -0.30
CA GLY A 101 22.97 4.99 -0.80
C GLY A 101 24.03 4.36 0.09
N HIS A 102 23.74 4.11 1.37
CA HIS A 102 24.62 3.32 2.25
C HIS A 102 24.88 1.89 1.72
N PHE A 103 23.94 1.34 0.94
CA PHE A 103 24.02 -0.03 0.42
C PHE A 103 24.55 -0.09 -1.02
N SER A 104 24.89 1.05 -1.65
CA SER A 104 25.37 1.08 -3.03
C SER A 104 26.70 0.33 -3.22
N ASP A 105 27.53 0.31 -2.17
CA ASP A 105 28.84 -0.35 -2.18
C ASP A 105 28.74 -1.88 -2.00
N LEU A 106 27.55 -2.40 -1.65
CA LEU A 106 27.31 -3.83 -1.55
C LEU A 106 27.23 -4.46 -2.95
N PRO A 107 27.66 -5.73 -3.14
CA PRO A 107 27.54 -6.41 -4.44
C PRO A 107 26.10 -6.48 -4.97
N ASN A 108 25.12 -6.43 -4.05
CA ASN A 108 23.69 -6.47 -4.35
C ASN A 108 23.01 -5.10 -4.19
N GLY A 109 23.75 -3.99 -4.07
CA GLY A 109 23.21 -2.65 -3.81
C GLY A 109 22.15 -2.24 -4.83
N LEU A 110 22.45 -2.41 -6.12
CA LEU A 110 21.52 -2.14 -7.21
C LEU A 110 20.22 -2.96 -7.10
N LEU A 111 20.31 -4.21 -6.66
CA LEU A 111 19.13 -5.07 -6.49
C LEU A 111 18.26 -4.62 -5.30
N ILE A 112 18.87 -4.09 -4.23
CA ILE A 112 18.15 -3.51 -3.09
C ILE A 112 17.35 -2.28 -3.53
N GLU A 113 17.96 -1.40 -4.32
CA GLU A 113 17.29 -0.22 -4.88
C GLU A 113 16.09 -0.62 -5.74
N ILE A 114 16.29 -1.50 -6.73
CA ILE A 114 15.22 -1.99 -7.61
C ILE A 114 14.10 -2.66 -6.81
N TRP A 115 14.46 -3.45 -5.79
CA TRP A 115 13.47 -4.11 -4.94
C TRP A 115 12.62 -3.09 -4.17
N LEU A 116 13.24 -2.08 -3.56
CA LEU A 116 12.54 -1.01 -2.86
C LEU A 116 11.67 -0.18 -3.81
N GLU A 117 12.15 0.13 -5.01
CA GLU A 117 11.36 0.84 -6.03
C GLU A 117 10.09 0.08 -6.42
N ILE A 118 10.19 -1.23 -6.65
CA ILE A 118 9.03 -2.08 -6.95
C ILE A 118 8.02 -2.02 -5.80
N PHE A 119 8.48 -2.13 -4.55
CA PHE A 119 7.60 -2.07 -3.39
C PHE A 119 7.03 -0.67 -3.12
N MET A 120 7.74 0.40 -3.49
CA MET A 120 7.21 1.77 -3.47
C MET A 120 6.08 1.93 -4.49
N LEU A 121 6.25 1.42 -5.71
CA LEU A 121 5.20 1.44 -6.73
C LEU A 121 3.98 0.65 -6.26
N LEU A 122 4.19 -0.54 -5.69
CA LEU A 122 3.11 -1.35 -5.14
C LEU A 122 2.40 -0.65 -3.96
N GLY A 123 3.15 -0.01 -3.07
CA GLY A 123 2.60 0.73 -1.93
C GLY A 123 1.87 2.02 -2.32
N SER A 124 2.25 2.64 -3.44
CA SER A 124 1.59 3.83 -3.98
C SER A 124 0.26 3.53 -4.67
N ILE A 125 0.03 2.29 -5.12
CA ILE A 125 -1.27 1.88 -5.65
C ILE A 125 -2.27 1.79 -4.49
N SER A 126 -3.48 2.29 -4.71
CA SER A 126 -4.56 2.22 -3.72
C SER A 126 -4.77 0.79 -3.21
N PHE A 127 -4.65 0.58 -1.89
CA PHE A 127 -4.79 -0.75 -1.30
C PHE A 127 -6.17 -1.38 -1.50
N LEU A 128 -7.18 -0.56 -1.80
CA LEU A 128 -8.51 -1.03 -2.18
C LEU A 128 -8.49 -1.84 -3.48
N VAL A 129 -7.57 -1.54 -4.40
CA VAL A 129 -7.38 -2.32 -5.64
C VAL A 129 -6.96 -3.74 -5.29
N TYR A 130 -6.01 -3.92 -4.36
CA TYR A 130 -5.61 -5.25 -3.90
C TYR A 130 -6.78 -6.02 -3.24
N VAL A 131 -7.64 -5.34 -2.49
CA VAL A 131 -8.85 -5.97 -1.92
C VAL A 131 -9.81 -6.43 -3.04
N VAL A 132 -9.97 -5.65 -4.12
CA VAL A 132 -10.79 -6.03 -5.28
C VAL A 132 -10.20 -7.24 -6.00
N VAL A 133 -8.88 -7.27 -6.20
CA VAL A 133 -8.16 -8.41 -6.79
C VAL A 133 -8.34 -9.68 -5.94
N MET A 134 -8.21 -9.56 -4.61
CA MET A 134 -8.38 -10.70 -3.70
C MET A 134 -9.81 -11.27 -3.71
N ARG A 135 -10.81 -10.45 -4.10
CA ARG A 135 -12.21 -10.86 -4.29
C ARG A 135 -12.52 -11.34 -5.72
N SER A 136 -11.52 -11.44 -6.60
CA SER A 136 -11.62 -11.90 -8.00
C SER A 136 -12.60 -11.12 -8.89
N ASP A 137 -12.86 -9.85 -8.59
CA ASP A 137 -13.76 -9.01 -9.39
C ASP A 137 -13.01 -8.28 -10.53
N TRP A 138 -12.64 -9.06 -11.55
CA TRP A 138 -11.88 -8.61 -12.72
C TRP A 138 -12.61 -7.53 -13.54
N SER A 139 -13.94 -7.49 -13.45
CA SER A 139 -14.79 -6.51 -14.15
C SER A 139 -14.55 -5.09 -13.61
N ARG A 140 -14.40 -4.95 -12.29
CA ARG A 140 -14.10 -3.68 -11.63
C ARG A 140 -12.65 -3.26 -11.84
N LEU A 141 -11.72 -4.21 -11.84
CA LEU A 141 -10.30 -3.92 -12.05
C LEU A 141 -10.04 -3.26 -13.42
N ARG A 142 -10.67 -3.74 -14.49
CA ARG A 142 -10.48 -3.18 -15.85
C ARG A 142 -11.03 -1.76 -16.02
N ARG A 143 -12.00 -1.38 -15.19
CA ARG A 143 -12.60 -0.04 -15.16
C ARG A 143 -11.86 0.95 -14.27
N GLN A 144 -10.89 0.50 -13.46
CA GLN A 144 -10.11 1.42 -12.64
C GLN A 144 -9.13 2.20 -13.51
N GLU A 145 -9.51 3.42 -13.86
CA GLU A 145 -8.64 4.35 -14.57
C GLU A 145 -7.47 4.83 -13.70
N GLU A 146 -7.64 4.89 -12.38
CA GLU A 146 -6.56 5.29 -11.44
C GLU A 146 -5.27 4.49 -11.64
N VAL A 147 -5.36 3.16 -11.76
CA VAL A 147 -4.17 2.31 -11.93
C VAL A 147 -3.49 2.59 -13.26
N LYS A 148 -4.27 2.80 -14.33
CA LYS A 148 -3.74 3.09 -15.67
C LYS A 148 -3.08 4.46 -15.71
N SER A 149 -3.76 5.48 -15.18
CA SER A 149 -3.25 6.85 -15.10
C SER A 149 -2.01 6.95 -14.22
N TYR A 150 -1.99 6.24 -13.08
CA TYR A 150 -0.82 6.14 -12.22
C TYR A 150 0.37 5.52 -12.96
N LEU A 151 0.18 4.36 -13.59
CA LEU A 151 1.25 3.69 -14.35
C LEU A 151 1.76 4.57 -15.51
N MET A 152 0.85 5.27 -16.20
CA MET A 152 1.20 6.19 -17.27
C MET A 152 2.07 7.36 -16.77
N LEU A 153 1.72 7.94 -15.62
CA LEU A 153 2.52 9.01 -15.00
C LEU A 153 3.91 8.52 -14.59
N VAL A 154 4.03 7.31 -14.04
CA VAL A 154 5.32 6.71 -13.68
C VAL A 154 6.18 6.52 -14.93
N VAL A 155 5.63 5.93 -15.99
CA VAL A 155 6.37 5.71 -17.25
C VAL A 155 6.80 7.04 -17.89
N LEU A 156 5.91 8.04 -17.89
CA LEU A 156 6.25 9.39 -18.37
C LEU A 156 7.34 10.05 -17.53
N GLY A 157 7.29 9.89 -16.20
CA GLY A 157 8.31 10.40 -15.29
C GLY A 157 9.68 9.78 -15.56
N ILE A 158 9.73 8.44 -15.67
CA ILE A 158 10.96 7.71 -16.02
C ILE A 158 11.48 8.18 -17.38
N GLY A 159 10.63 8.23 -18.41
CA GLY A 159 11.01 8.70 -19.75
C GLY A 159 11.50 10.14 -19.77
N GLY A 160 10.92 11.03 -18.95
CA GLY A 160 11.34 12.42 -18.82
C GLY A 160 12.73 12.57 -18.20
N VAL A 161 13.05 11.79 -17.15
CA VAL A 161 14.39 11.79 -16.54
C VAL A 161 15.44 11.30 -17.53
N TRP A 162 15.16 10.22 -18.27
CA TRP A 162 16.04 9.69 -19.31
C TRP A 162 16.23 10.63 -20.51
N ALA A 163 15.30 11.56 -20.75
CA ALA A 163 15.41 12.53 -21.83
C ALA A 163 16.22 13.79 -21.44
N VAL A 164 16.40 14.04 -20.14
CA VAL A 164 17.08 15.22 -19.59
C VAL A 164 18.50 14.90 -19.11
N GLY A 165 18.76 13.66 -18.68
CA GLY A 165 20.09 13.17 -18.29
C GLY A 165 20.92 12.70 -19.48
#